data_AF-F3LJG3-F1
#
_entry.id   AF-F3LJG3-F1
#
_cell.length_a   1.000
_cell.length_b   1.000
_cell.length_c   1.000
_cell.angle_alpha   90.00
_cell.angle_beta   90.00
_cell.angle_gamma   90.00
#
_symmetry.space_group_name_H-M   'P 1'
#
loop_
_entity.id
_entity.type
_entity.pdbx_description
1 polymer ?
#
loop_
_entity_poly.entity_id
_entity_poly.type
_entity_poly.pdbx_seq_one_letter_code
_entity_poly.pdbx_strand_id
1 'polypeptide(L)'
;MNKYLEPTQYINWDTPSVLAKSRALSEGLSSPIDIAQRCFEFVRDEIKHSWDYKLNPVTCSASDVLAHGTGYCYAKSHLLAALLRANGIPTGLCYQRLTITDQPPFCLHGLNAVYLEDFGWYRLDARGNKTGINAEFCPPMEKLAFPIITDGEADLPEIWAEPLPIIIDVLTQRTTFQDVADHLPDVDLLPSH
;
A
#
# COMPACT_ATOMS: atom_id res chain seq x y z
N MET A 1 -7.84 4.18 -17.49
CA MET A 1 -6.82 4.86 -16.68
C MET A 1 -7.43 5.80 -15.64
N ASN A 2 -8.49 6.56 -15.96
CA ASN A 2 -9.12 7.55 -15.05
C ASN A 2 -9.43 7.02 -13.64
N LYS A 3 -9.96 5.80 -13.49
CA LYS A 3 -10.25 5.20 -12.17
C LYS A 3 -9.02 5.06 -11.26
N TYR A 4 -7.81 5.04 -11.82
CA TYR A 4 -6.54 4.99 -11.08
C TYR A 4 -5.97 6.39 -10.78
N LEU A 5 -6.72 7.45 -11.07
CA LEU A 5 -6.41 8.84 -10.76
C LEU A 5 -7.49 9.47 -9.87
N GLU A 6 -8.72 8.99 -9.95
CA GLU A 6 -9.84 9.51 -9.18
C GLU A 6 -9.69 9.28 -7.66
N PRO A 7 -10.16 10.25 -6.84
CA PRO A 7 -10.26 10.06 -5.41
C PRO A 7 -11.45 9.14 -5.10
N THR A 8 -11.32 8.38 -4.02
CA THR A 8 -12.41 7.54 -3.51
C THR A 8 -12.51 7.71 -2.00
N GLN A 9 -13.48 7.06 -1.36
CA GLN A 9 -13.67 7.16 0.10
C GLN A 9 -12.38 6.86 0.90
N TYR A 10 -11.59 5.87 0.47
CA TYR A 10 -10.38 5.43 1.18
C TYR A 10 -9.08 5.96 0.55
N ILE A 11 -9.13 6.36 -0.73
CA ILE A 11 -8.02 6.99 -1.46
C ILE A 11 -8.39 8.46 -1.69
N ASN A 12 -8.70 9.15 -0.59
CA ASN A 12 -9.31 10.47 -0.56
C ASN A 12 -8.29 11.62 -0.68
N TRP A 13 -7.56 11.62 -1.80
CA TRP A 13 -6.48 12.59 -2.05
C TRP A 13 -6.95 14.04 -2.18
N ASP A 14 -8.23 14.25 -2.46
CA ASP A 14 -8.92 15.54 -2.53
C ASP A 14 -9.12 16.18 -1.15
N THR A 15 -8.88 15.43 -0.06
CA THR A 15 -8.77 15.99 1.29
C THR A 15 -7.65 17.03 1.34
N PRO A 16 -7.87 18.25 1.86
CA PRO A 16 -6.87 19.32 1.81
C PRO A 16 -5.50 18.97 2.39
N SER A 17 -5.45 18.16 3.46
CA SER A 17 -4.19 17.71 4.07
C SER A 17 -3.40 16.76 3.17
N VAL A 18 -4.07 15.82 2.50
CA VAL A 18 -3.44 14.86 1.58
C VAL A 18 -2.96 15.59 0.33
N LEU A 19 -3.79 16.45 -0.25
CA LEU A 19 -3.40 17.26 -1.42
C LEU A 19 -2.22 18.19 -1.09
N ALA A 20 -2.23 18.84 0.07
CA ALA A 20 -1.11 19.68 0.49
C ALA A 20 0.17 18.87 0.67
N LYS A 21 0.10 17.68 1.29
CA LYS A 21 1.26 16.80 1.44
C LYS A 21 1.78 16.30 0.09
N SER A 22 0.87 15.94 -0.82
CA SER A 22 1.20 15.54 -2.19
C SER A 22 2.00 16.62 -2.91
N ARG A 23 1.54 17.88 -2.85
CA ARG A 23 2.21 19.03 -3.46
C ARG A 23 3.56 19.33 -2.82
N ALA A 24 3.66 19.22 -1.50
CA ALA A 24 4.92 19.41 -0.78
C ALA A 24 5.97 18.35 -1.17
N LEU A 25 5.55 17.10 -1.37
CA LEU A 25 6.45 16.04 -1.82
C LEU A 25 6.89 16.29 -3.28
N SER A 26 6.00 16.72 -4.16
CA SER A 26 6.35 17.01 -5.56
C SER A 26 7.09 18.34 -5.78
N GLU A 27 7.26 19.16 -4.74
CA GLU A 27 7.87 20.48 -4.89
C GLU A 27 9.29 20.39 -5.47
N GLY A 28 9.54 21.21 -6.50
CA GLY A 28 10.82 21.24 -7.23
C GLY A 28 11.09 20.02 -8.13
N LEU A 29 10.16 19.08 -8.26
CA LEU A 29 10.26 17.93 -9.15
C LEU A 29 9.39 18.12 -10.40
N SER A 30 9.90 17.64 -11.53
CA SER A 30 9.16 17.58 -12.80
C SER A 30 9.00 16.17 -13.34
N SER A 31 9.81 15.22 -12.87
CA SER A 31 9.78 13.81 -13.28
C SER A 31 8.73 13.03 -12.50
N PRO A 32 7.77 12.35 -13.16
CA PRO A 32 6.84 11.44 -12.49
C PRO A 32 7.55 10.33 -11.70
N ILE A 33 8.72 9.87 -12.18
CA ILE A 33 9.53 8.85 -11.50
C ILE A 33 10.09 9.41 -10.18
N ASP A 34 10.63 10.63 -10.20
CA ASP A 34 11.20 11.25 -8.99
C ASP A 34 10.10 11.55 -7.96
N ILE A 35 8.92 11.97 -8.44
CA ILE A 35 7.75 12.19 -7.59
C ILE A 35 7.29 10.85 -6.99
N ALA A 36 7.22 9.80 -7.80
CA ALA A 36 6.83 8.48 -7.34
C ALA A 36 7.78 7.92 -6.29
N GLN A 37 9.09 8.05 -6.52
CA GLN A 37 10.12 7.67 -5.57
C GLN A 37 9.96 8.42 -4.25
N ARG A 38 9.82 9.75 -4.29
CA ARG A 38 9.74 10.55 -3.06
C ARG A 38 8.45 10.29 -2.28
N CYS A 39 7.33 10.09 -2.95
CA CYS A 39 6.08 9.67 -2.31
C CYS A 39 6.23 8.28 -1.68
N PHE A 40 6.84 7.33 -2.39
CA PHE A 40 7.12 6.00 -1.87
C PHE A 40 8.00 6.03 -0.63
N GLU A 41 9.14 6.74 -0.68
CA GLU A 41 10.08 6.88 0.44
C GLU A 41 9.40 7.54 1.64
N PHE A 42 8.63 8.62 1.42
CA PHE A 42 7.85 9.24 2.50
C PHE A 42 6.90 8.24 3.18
N VAL A 43 6.12 7.49 2.42
CA VAL A 43 5.19 6.51 3.02
C VAL A 43 5.95 5.35 3.67
N ARG A 44 7.04 4.87 3.07
CA ARG A 44 7.85 3.77 3.61
C ARG A 44 8.51 4.15 4.93
N ASP A 45 9.09 5.35 5.00
CA ASP A 45 10.03 5.71 6.05
C ASP A 45 9.41 6.60 7.14
N GLU A 46 8.44 7.46 6.80
CA GLU A 46 7.84 8.41 7.75
C GLU A 46 6.50 7.93 8.34
N ILE A 47 5.83 6.97 7.68
CA ILE A 47 4.59 6.39 8.20
C ILE A 47 4.91 5.06 8.88
N LYS A 48 4.62 4.95 10.17
CA LYS A 48 4.96 3.74 10.95
C LYS A 48 4.06 2.57 10.57
N HIS A 49 4.64 1.37 10.55
CA HIS A 49 3.84 0.15 10.41
C HIS A 49 3.16 -0.18 11.76
N SER A 50 1.82 -0.21 11.80
CA SER A 50 1.08 -0.29 13.07
C SER A 50 1.45 -1.50 13.92
N TRP A 51 1.69 -2.67 13.32
CA TRP A 51 2.14 -3.86 14.05
C TRP A 51 3.55 -3.71 14.64
N ASP A 52 4.49 -3.17 13.86
CA ASP A 52 5.90 -3.14 14.27
C ASP A 52 6.11 -2.14 15.41
N TYR A 53 5.37 -1.04 15.37
CA TYR A 53 5.41 0.01 16.38
C TYR A 53 4.31 -0.10 17.44
N LYS A 54 3.41 -1.08 17.34
CA LYS A 54 2.29 -1.33 18.26
C LYS A 54 1.39 -0.10 18.46
N LEU A 55 0.96 0.52 17.35
CA LEU A 55 0.27 1.80 17.35
C LEU A 55 -1.22 1.71 17.02
N ASN A 56 -2.01 2.53 17.71
CA ASN A 56 -3.42 2.81 17.47
C ASN A 56 -3.60 4.30 17.12
N PRO A 57 -4.73 4.73 16.52
CA PRO A 57 -5.89 3.92 16.12
C PRO A 57 -5.59 3.02 14.92
N VAL A 58 -6.49 2.08 14.63
CA VAL A 58 -6.51 1.40 13.33
C VAL A 58 -6.92 2.44 12.29
N THR A 59 -6.03 2.72 11.35
CA THR A 59 -6.27 3.67 10.26
C THR A 59 -6.75 2.96 9.01
N CYS A 60 -7.59 3.62 8.21
CA CYS A 60 -8.15 3.05 6.99
C CYS A 60 -8.01 3.99 5.80
N SER A 61 -8.56 5.22 5.86
CA SER A 61 -8.44 6.17 4.75
C SER A 61 -7.04 6.77 4.64
N ALA A 62 -6.66 7.22 3.45
CA ALA A 62 -5.39 7.92 3.23
C ALA A 62 -5.22 9.14 4.16
N SER A 63 -6.29 9.92 4.35
CA SER A 63 -6.26 11.06 5.27
C SER A 63 -6.02 10.65 6.73
N ASP A 64 -6.60 9.54 7.19
CA ASP A 64 -6.40 9.04 8.57
C ASP A 64 -4.96 8.57 8.78
N VAL A 65 -4.42 7.83 7.80
CA VAL A 65 -3.03 7.36 7.83
C VAL A 65 -2.07 8.53 7.89
N LEU A 66 -2.31 9.58 7.09
CA LEU A 66 -1.50 10.78 7.11
C LEU A 66 -1.61 11.54 8.44
N ALA A 67 -2.82 11.66 8.99
CA ALA A 67 -3.06 12.39 10.23
C ALA A 67 -2.43 11.69 11.46
N HIS A 68 -2.50 10.36 11.51
CA HIS A 68 -1.99 9.57 12.63
C HIS A 68 -0.55 9.09 12.45
N GLY A 69 0.00 9.16 11.24
CA GLY A 69 1.37 8.74 10.94
C GLY A 69 1.61 7.24 11.11
N THR A 70 0.56 6.42 11.02
CA THR A 70 0.64 4.96 11.18
C THR A 70 -0.39 4.25 10.32
N GLY A 71 -0.08 3.02 9.92
CA GLY A 71 -1.04 2.11 9.28
C GLY A 71 -0.47 0.71 9.08
N TYR A 72 -1.34 -0.27 8.85
CA TYR A 72 -0.94 -1.55 8.27
C TYR A 72 -0.52 -1.37 6.81
N CYS A 73 0.13 -2.39 6.21
CA CYS A 73 0.49 -2.39 4.78
C CYS A 73 -0.69 -1.97 3.88
N TYR A 74 -1.91 -2.42 4.20
CA TYR A 74 -3.16 -1.98 3.57
C TYR A 74 -3.34 -0.46 3.59
N ALA A 75 -3.48 0.14 4.77
CA ALA A 75 -3.77 1.55 4.90
C ALA A 75 -2.62 2.43 4.38
N LYS A 76 -1.36 1.99 4.55
CA LYS A 76 -0.20 2.64 3.96
C LYS A 76 -0.26 2.65 2.43
N SER A 77 -0.70 1.56 1.80
CA SER A 77 -0.92 1.53 0.35
C SER A 77 -2.04 2.46 -0.13
N HIS A 78 -3.05 2.73 0.72
CA HIS A 78 -4.09 3.73 0.43
C HIS A 78 -3.50 5.15 0.41
N LEU A 79 -2.65 5.48 1.39
CA LEU A 79 -1.96 6.77 1.42
C LEU A 79 -1.01 6.95 0.24
N LEU A 80 -0.20 5.93 -0.08
CA LEU A 80 0.69 6.01 -1.23
C LEU A 80 -0.10 6.20 -2.54
N ALA A 81 -1.18 5.45 -2.74
CA ALA A 81 -2.06 5.66 -3.88
C ALA A 81 -2.60 7.09 -3.93
N ALA A 82 -3.07 7.63 -2.80
CA ALA A 82 -3.62 8.98 -2.75
C ALA A 82 -2.58 10.05 -3.13
N LEU A 83 -1.35 9.97 -2.59
CA LEU A 83 -0.27 10.92 -2.89
C LEU A 83 0.18 10.84 -4.35
N LEU A 84 0.21 9.65 -4.95
CA LEU A 84 0.58 9.49 -6.36
C LEU A 84 -0.53 9.99 -7.28
N ARG A 85 -1.80 9.66 -6.98
CA ARG A 85 -2.97 10.09 -7.75
C ARG A 85 -3.14 11.60 -7.76
N ALA A 86 -2.94 12.28 -6.63
CA ALA A 86 -2.97 13.74 -6.56
C ALA A 86 -1.88 14.42 -7.40
N ASN A 87 -0.79 13.70 -7.72
CA ASN A 87 0.25 14.15 -8.64
C ASN A 87 0.01 13.72 -10.11
N GLY A 88 -1.17 13.18 -10.43
CA GLY A 88 -1.52 12.75 -11.78
C GLY A 88 -0.87 11.44 -12.21
N ILE A 89 -0.31 10.67 -11.27
CA ILE A 89 0.34 9.39 -11.56
C ILE A 89 -0.68 8.26 -11.32
N PRO A 90 -1.06 7.48 -12.36
CA PRO A 90 -2.02 6.40 -12.19
C PRO A 90 -1.48 5.33 -11.23
N THR A 91 -2.23 5.08 -10.16
CA THR A 91 -1.82 4.11 -9.13
C THR A 91 -3.00 3.25 -8.70
N GLY A 92 -2.81 1.94 -8.69
CA GLY A 92 -3.71 0.98 -8.10
C GLY A 92 -3.17 0.35 -6.83
N LEU A 93 -4.03 -0.44 -6.20
CA LEU A 93 -3.68 -1.35 -5.11
C LEU A 93 -3.43 -2.73 -5.71
N CYS A 94 -2.47 -3.43 -5.13
CA CYS A 94 -2.19 -4.83 -5.42
C CYS A 94 -2.11 -5.58 -4.09
N TYR A 95 -2.28 -6.89 -4.17
CA TYR A 95 -2.19 -7.74 -2.98
C TYR A 95 -1.30 -8.94 -3.26
N GLN A 96 -0.56 -9.35 -2.25
CA GLN A 96 0.06 -10.67 -2.18
C GLN A 96 -0.71 -11.49 -1.16
N ARG A 97 -0.81 -12.80 -1.37
CA ARG A 97 -1.23 -13.76 -0.35
C ARG A 97 0.03 -14.41 0.20
N LEU A 98 0.29 -14.22 1.49
CA LEU A 98 1.54 -14.60 2.17
C LEU A 98 1.25 -15.36 3.46
N THR A 99 2.24 -16.04 4.01
CA THR A 99 2.24 -16.53 5.39
C THR A 99 3.18 -15.71 6.28
N ILE A 100 2.88 -15.66 7.58
CA ILE A 100 3.74 -15.02 8.59
C ILE A 100 4.81 -16.00 9.11
N THR A 101 4.58 -17.31 9.03
CA THR A 101 5.39 -18.36 9.69
C THR A 101 5.86 -19.47 8.75
N ASP A 102 5.96 -19.19 7.44
CA ASP A 102 6.29 -20.17 6.38
C ASP A 102 5.33 -21.37 6.30
N GLN A 103 4.19 -21.28 7.00
CA GLN A 103 3.11 -22.28 7.06
C GLN A 103 1.77 -21.56 7.28
N PRO A 104 0.62 -22.14 6.89
CA PRO A 104 -0.68 -21.56 7.15
C PRO A 104 -0.90 -21.18 8.64
N PRO A 105 -1.69 -20.15 8.94
CA PRO A 105 -2.63 -19.46 8.05
C PRO A 105 -1.96 -18.47 7.09
N PHE A 106 -2.65 -18.20 5.98
CA PHE A 106 -2.27 -17.15 5.05
C PHE A 106 -3.03 -15.86 5.35
N CYS A 107 -2.52 -14.76 4.85
CA CYS A 107 -3.20 -13.48 4.84
C CYS A 107 -2.79 -12.65 3.62
N LEU A 108 -3.57 -11.62 3.33
CA LEU A 108 -3.20 -10.62 2.35
C LEU A 108 -2.08 -9.72 2.86
N HIS A 109 -1.35 -9.14 1.92
CA HIS A 109 -0.41 -8.05 2.14
C HIS A 109 -0.67 -6.98 1.09
N GLY A 110 -0.87 -5.74 1.54
CA GLY A 110 -1.22 -4.60 0.67
C GLY A 110 -0.01 -3.85 0.15
N LEU A 111 0.01 -3.64 -1.16
CA LEU A 111 1.03 -2.86 -1.87
C LEU A 111 0.38 -2.08 -3.03
N ASN A 112 1.18 -1.40 -3.84
CA ASN A 112 0.70 -0.61 -4.97
C ASN A 112 1.27 -1.10 -6.30
N ALA A 113 0.56 -0.82 -7.39
CA ALA A 113 1.14 -0.77 -8.72
C ALA A 113 0.98 0.66 -9.26
N VAL A 114 2.08 1.25 -9.72
CA VAL A 114 2.13 2.58 -10.30
C VAL A 114 2.42 2.48 -11.80
N TYR A 115 1.74 3.26 -12.62
CA TYR A 115 2.02 3.31 -14.04
C TYR A 115 3.15 4.32 -14.32
N LEU A 116 4.32 3.82 -14.70
CA LEU A 116 5.46 4.62 -15.14
C LEU A 116 5.57 4.51 -16.66
N GLU A 117 5.65 5.64 -17.37
CA GLU A 117 5.53 5.67 -18.84
C GLU A 117 6.52 4.73 -19.55
N ASP A 118 7.77 4.68 -19.08
CA ASP A 118 8.83 3.85 -19.66
C ASP A 118 8.78 2.37 -19.24
N PHE A 119 8.02 2.02 -18.19
CA PHE A 119 8.07 0.69 -17.54
C PHE A 119 6.70 -0.01 -17.46
N GLY A 120 5.60 0.69 -17.76
CA GLY A 120 4.25 0.21 -17.54
C GLY A 120 3.89 0.15 -16.05
N TRP A 121 3.09 -0.84 -15.68
CA TRP A 121 2.72 -1.07 -14.28
C TRP A 121 3.91 -1.67 -13.51
N TYR A 122 4.36 -0.93 -12.50
CA TYR A 122 5.49 -1.25 -11.65
C TYR A 122 5.03 -1.36 -10.18
N ARG A 123 5.35 -2.47 -9.50
CA ARG A 123 4.91 -2.67 -8.12
C ARG A 123 5.80 -1.96 -7.10
N LEU A 124 5.16 -1.43 -6.05
CA LEU A 124 5.77 -0.69 -4.96
C LEU A 124 5.25 -1.20 -3.62
N ASP A 125 6.15 -1.49 -2.69
CA ASP A 125 5.82 -1.94 -1.35
C ASP A 125 6.30 -0.95 -0.28
N ALA A 126 5.41 -0.03 0.13
CA ALA A 126 5.73 1.01 1.11
C ALA A 126 5.44 0.59 2.56
N ARG A 127 5.41 -0.72 2.86
CA ARG A 127 5.14 -1.26 4.21
C ARG A 127 6.13 -0.79 5.28
N GLY A 128 7.35 -0.44 4.89
CA GLY A 128 8.39 0.06 5.80
C GLY A 128 9.43 -1.00 6.11
N ASN A 129 10.70 -0.59 6.08
CA ASN A 129 11.86 -1.45 6.24
C ASN A 129 12.13 -1.77 7.72
N LYS A 130 12.60 -2.98 7.99
CA LYS A 130 13.09 -3.44 9.29
C LYS A 130 14.08 -4.58 9.08
N THR A 131 14.66 -5.11 10.16
CA THR A 131 15.51 -6.31 10.05
C THR A 131 14.79 -7.43 9.30
N GLY A 132 15.36 -7.87 8.18
CA GLY A 132 14.78 -8.89 7.31
C GLY A 132 13.85 -8.39 6.20
N ILE A 133 13.49 -7.10 6.17
CA ILE A 133 12.64 -6.49 5.13
C ILE A 133 13.32 -5.26 4.56
N ASN A 134 13.57 -5.27 3.24
CA ASN A 134 14.19 -4.17 2.52
C ASN A 134 13.55 -3.95 1.14
N ALA A 135 12.50 -3.13 1.11
CA ALA A 135 11.86 -2.67 -0.12
C ALA A 135 12.51 -1.38 -0.64
N GLU A 136 12.73 -1.29 -1.95
CA GLU A 136 13.38 -0.15 -2.62
C GLU A 136 12.64 0.27 -3.88
N PHE A 137 12.84 1.53 -4.26
CA PHE A 137 12.37 2.08 -5.53
C PHE A 137 13.54 2.01 -6.54
N CYS A 138 13.56 1.01 -7.42
CA CYS A 138 14.65 0.80 -8.38
C CYS A 138 14.15 0.30 -9.75
N PRO A 139 13.24 1.02 -10.42
CA PRO A 139 12.70 0.59 -11.72
C PRO A 139 13.83 0.39 -12.75
N PRO A 140 13.72 -0.61 -13.64
CA PRO A 140 12.57 -1.50 -13.83
C PRO A 140 12.51 -2.68 -12.84
N MET A 141 13.49 -2.83 -11.95
CA MET A 141 13.57 -3.97 -11.04
C MET A 141 12.67 -3.75 -9.82
N GLU A 142 11.67 -4.61 -9.65
CA GLU A 142 10.83 -4.59 -8.46
C GLU A 142 11.60 -5.13 -7.25
N LYS A 143 11.55 -4.40 -6.13
CA LYS A 143 12.11 -4.84 -4.85
C LYS A 143 11.07 -4.70 -3.75
N LEU A 144 10.22 -5.71 -3.63
CA LEU A 144 9.11 -5.79 -2.67
C LEU A 144 9.58 -6.29 -1.29
N ALA A 145 8.75 -6.15 -0.26
CA ALA A 145 9.12 -6.56 1.10
C ALA A 145 9.25 -8.09 1.24
N PHE A 146 8.45 -8.85 0.49
CA PHE A 146 8.32 -10.29 0.63
C PHE A 146 8.40 -11.00 -0.72
N PRO A 147 9.28 -12.01 -0.85
CA PRO A 147 9.23 -12.94 -1.97
C PRO A 147 8.12 -13.99 -1.77
N ILE A 148 7.64 -14.58 -2.86
CA ILE A 148 6.77 -15.76 -2.83
C ILE A 148 7.66 -16.99 -2.71
N ILE A 149 7.60 -17.69 -1.57
CA ILE A 149 8.52 -18.80 -1.27
C ILE A 149 7.80 -20.05 -0.74
N THR A 150 6.60 -19.90 -0.20
CA THR A 150 5.82 -21.01 0.35
C THR A 150 4.71 -21.41 -0.62
N ASP A 151 4.46 -22.71 -0.77
CA ASP A 151 3.34 -23.20 -1.58
C ASP A 151 2.00 -22.64 -1.05
N GLY A 152 1.17 -22.14 -1.95
CA GLY A 152 -0.06 -21.40 -1.64
C GLY A 152 0.12 -19.88 -1.45
N GLU A 153 1.35 -19.35 -1.37
CA GLU A 153 1.58 -17.93 -1.53
C GLU A 153 1.44 -17.53 -3.00
N ALA A 154 0.96 -16.30 -3.24
CA ALA A 154 0.78 -15.81 -4.60
C ALA A 154 0.83 -14.29 -4.68
N ASP A 155 1.35 -13.79 -5.80
CA ASP A 155 1.05 -12.44 -6.26
C ASP A 155 -0.32 -12.46 -6.94
N LEU A 156 -1.27 -11.64 -6.47
CA LEU A 156 -2.55 -11.51 -7.16
C LEU A 156 -2.36 -10.64 -8.41
N PRO A 157 -2.84 -11.07 -9.59
CA PRO A 157 -2.56 -10.40 -10.86
C PRO A 157 -3.32 -9.07 -11.04
N GLU A 158 -4.37 -8.82 -10.25
CA GLU A 158 -5.21 -7.65 -10.44
C GLU A 158 -4.59 -6.35 -9.88
N ILE A 159 -5.02 -5.25 -10.49
CA ILE A 159 -4.72 -3.89 -10.04
C ILE A 159 -6.05 -3.24 -9.69
N TRP A 160 -6.34 -3.10 -8.39
CA TRP A 160 -7.60 -2.55 -7.91
C TRP A 160 -7.55 -1.03 -7.83
N ALA A 161 -8.62 -0.37 -8.29
CA ALA A 161 -8.76 1.08 -8.15
C ALA A 161 -9.20 1.48 -6.73
N GLU A 162 -9.83 0.56 -6.00
CA GLU A 162 -10.35 0.73 -4.64
C GLU A 162 -9.97 -0.47 -3.78
N PRO A 163 -9.86 -0.32 -2.45
CA PRO A 163 -9.49 -1.43 -1.58
C PRO A 163 -10.50 -2.57 -1.62
N LEU A 164 -10.04 -3.81 -1.42
CA LEU A 164 -10.94 -4.96 -1.30
C LEU A 164 -11.88 -4.78 -0.09
N PRO A 165 -13.19 -5.11 -0.21
CA PRO A 165 -14.13 -5.00 0.89
C PRO A 165 -13.68 -5.72 2.17
N ILE A 166 -13.09 -6.91 2.05
CA ILE A 166 -12.58 -7.67 3.21
C ILE A 166 -11.47 -6.93 3.98
N ILE A 167 -10.67 -6.11 3.29
CA ILE A 167 -9.66 -5.26 3.92
C ILE A 167 -10.32 -4.09 4.63
N ILE A 168 -11.31 -3.46 4.00
CA ILE A 168 -12.09 -2.38 4.60
C ILE A 168 -12.79 -2.87 5.87
N ASP A 169 -13.41 -4.04 5.83
CA ASP A 169 -14.08 -4.64 6.98
C ASP A 169 -13.12 -4.81 8.16
N VAL A 170 -11.92 -5.36 7.92
CA VAL A 170 -10.90 -5.51 8.97
C VAL A 170 -10.40 -4.16 9.48
N LEU A 171 -10.16 -3.18 8.61
CA LEU A 171 -9.63 -1.88 9.06
C LEU A 171 -10.68 -0.98 9.74
N THR A 172 -11.97 -1.24 9.56
CA THR A 172 -13.05 -0.40 10.11
C THR A 172 -13.78 -1.03 11.29
N GLN A 173 -13.77 -2.36 11.41
CA GLN A 173 -14.44 -3.07 12.51
C GLN A 173 -13.51 -3.39 13.69
N ARG A 174 -12.20 -3.26 13.51
CA ARG A 174 -11.18 -3.56 14.53
C ARG A 174 -10.72 -2.31 15.24
N THR A 175 -10.42 -2.43 16.53
CA THR A 175 -10.15 -1.26 17.38
C THR A 175 -8.66 -1.08 17.70
N THR A 176 -7.88 -2.15 17.62
CA THR A 176 -6.46 -2.12 17.96
C THR A 176 -5.60 -2.78 16.89
N PHE A 177 -4.30 -2.42 16.85
CA PHE A 177 -3.36 -3.10 15.98
C PHE A 177 -3.33 -4.61 16.21
N GLN A 178 -3.45 -5.06 17.47
CA GLN A 178 -3.45 -6.48 17.80
C GLN A 178 -4.71 -7.18 17.27
N ASP A 179 -5.87 -6.55 17.44
CA ASP A 179 -7.15 -7.07 16.93
C ASP A 179 -7.15 -7.21 15.39
N VAL A 180 -6.47 -6.30 14.67
CA VAL A 180 -6.22 -6.48 13.22
C VAL A 180 -5.31 -7.67 12.94
N ALA A 181 -4.22 -7.84 13.69
CA ALA A 181 -3.28 -8.94 13.50
C ALA A 181 -3.93 -10.31 13.76
N ASP A 182 -4.86 -10.38 14.70
CA ASP A 182 -5.58 -11.60 15.04
C ASP A 182 -6.68 -11.94 14.00
N HIS A 183 -7.01 -11.02 13.09
CA HIS A 183 -8.08 -11.14 12.10
C HIS A 183 -7.63 -10.73 10.68
N LEU A 184 -6.38 -11.01 10.32
CA LEU A 184 -5.87 -10.64 9.00
C LEU A 184 -6.71 -11.31 7.90
N PRO A 185 -7.12 -10.55 6.87
CA PRO A 185 -7.96 -11.08 5.80
C PRO A 185 -7.16 -12.01 4.89
N ASP A 186 -7.83 -13.04 4.37
CA ASP A 186 -7.30 -13.97 3.37
C ASP A 186 -8.32 -14.13 2.23
N VAL A 187 -7.88 -14.68 1.09
CA VAL A 187 -8.73 -15.02 -0.05
C VAL A 187 -8.37 -16.40 -0.58
N ASP A 188 -9.37 -17.08 -1.14
CA ASP A 188 -9.15 -18.32 -1.88
C ASP A 188 -8.57 -18.02 -3.26
N LEU A 189 -7.58 -18.80 -3.68
CA LEU A 189 -7.06 -18.76 -5.03
C LEU A 189 -7.86 -19.70 -5.92
N LEU A 190 -8.26 -19.21 -7.09
CA LEU A 190 -8.89 -20.06 -8.09
C LEU A 190 -7.86 -21.04 -8.68
N PRO A 191 -8.24 -22.31 -8.95
CA PRO A 191 -7.33 -23.25 -9.60
C PRO A 191 -6.89 -22.72 -10.96
N SER A 192 -5.60 -22.77 -11.24
CA SER A 192 -5.08 -22.52 -12.59
C SER A 192 -5.55 -23.68 -13.49
N HIS A 193 -6.43 -23.39 -14.46
CA HIS A 193 -6.87 -24.35 -15.48
C HIS A 193 -5.79 -24.61 -16.53
#